data_AF-A0A7X7C4R9-F1
#
_entry.id   AF-A0A7X7C4R9-F1
#
_cell.length_a   1.000
_cell.length_b   1.000
_cell.length_c   1.000
_cell.angle_alpha   90.00
_cell.angle_beta   90.00
_cell.angle_gamma   90.00
#
_symmetry.space_group_name_H-M   'P 1'
#
loop_
_entity.id
_entity.type
_entity.pdbx_description
1 polymer ?
#
loop_
_entity_poly.entity_id
_entity_poly.type
_entity_poly.pdbx_seq_one_letter_code
_entity_poly.pdbx_strand_id
1 'polypeptide(L)'
;MKQLNKISKEKAQRILFIAVLVLVFGVFLVSLSLLKPAETPPIEEPPINPPIEQPEDEYEIVTAPYTNTEVEIFRKFWSVDKNKEDQEKSIIVFEDSYYMSKGVSYVNNNQEFDIVASLSGTVEKITESPIYGKVVLL
;
A
#
# COMPACT_ATOMS: atom_id res chain seq x y z
N MET A 1 36.68 -59.19 -30.61
CA MET A 1 36.18 -57.88 -31.09
C MET A 1 34.82 -57.63 -30.47
N LYS A 2 34.67 -56.57 -29.68
CA LYS A 2 33.41 -56.21 -28.97
C LYS A 2 32.49 -55.44 -29.93
N GLN A 3 31.25 -55.90 -30.05
CA GLN A 3 30.18 -55.25 -30.81
C GLN A 3 29.79 -53.93 -30.11
N LEU A 4 30.11 -52.79 -30.70
CA LEU A 4 29.66 -51.47 -30.24
C LEU A 4 28.26 -51.20 -30.78
N ASN A 5 27.31 -51.02 -29.86
CA ASN A 5 25.87 -50.88 -30.09
C ASN A 5 25.54 -49.67 -31.01
N LYS A 6 24.77 -49.90 -32.08
CA LYS A 6 24.44 -48.89 -33.11
C LYS A 6 23.15 -48.15 -32.72
N ILE A 7 23.22 -47.24 -31.73
CA ILE A 7 22.09 -46.39 -31.30
C ILE A 7 21.83 -45.30 -32.37
N SER A 8 20.57 -45.09 -32.79
CA SER A 8 20.24 -44.03 -33.76
C SER A 8 20.32 -42.63 -33.14
N LYS A 9 20.60 -41.60 -33.94
CA LYS A 9 20.75 -40.21 -33.46
C LYS A 9 19.54 -39.73 -32.65
N GLU A 10 18.33 -40.05 -33.08
CA GLU A 10 17.10 -39.69 -32.35
C GLU A 10 16.98 -40.40 -31.00
N LYS A 11 17.34 -41.69 -30.93
CA LYS A 11 17.33 -42.45 -29.66
C LYS A 11 18.41 -41.93 -28.71
N ALA A 12 19.60 -41.59 -29.23
CA ALA A 12 20.65 -40.96 -28.44
C ALA A 12 20.22 -39.60 -27.89
N GLN A 13 19.55 -38.78 -28.70
CA GLN A 13 19.05 -37.46 -28.26
C GLN A 13 17.95 -37.59 -27.19
N ARG A 14 17.03 -38.56 -27.30
CA ARG A 14 16.01 -38.81 -26.27
C ARG A 14 16.62 -39.31 -24.96
N ILE A 15 17.61 -40.20 -25.04
CA ILE A 15 18.33 -40.69 -23.85
C ILE A 15 19.10 -39.54 -23.18
N LEU A 16 19.78 -38.69 -23.96
CA LEU A 16 20.45 -37.50 -23.45
C LEU A 16 19.47 -36.54 -22.77
N PHE A 17 18.32 -36.26 -23.40
CA PHE A 17 17.29 -35.38 -22.83
C PHE A 17 16.76 -35.91 -21.50
N ILE A 18 16.43 -37.21 -21.43
CA ILE A 18 15.98 -37.85 -20.19
C ILE A 18 17.07 -37.80 -19.12
N ALA A 19 18.33 -38.07 -19.48
CA ALA A 19 19.45 -38.02 -18.54
C ALA A 19 19.66 -36.61 -17.96
N VAL A 20 19.55 -35.57 -18.80
CA VAL A 20 19.63 -34.17 -18.35
C VAL A 20 18.43 -33.82 -17.47
N LEU A 21 17.22 -34.28 -17.81
CA LEU A 21 16.02 -34.01 -17.02
C LEU A 21 16.14 -34.64 -15.62
N VAL A 22 16.61 -35.88 -15.53
CA VAL A 22 16.88 -36.56 -14.24
C VAL A 22 17.95 -35.82 -13.44
N LEU A 23 19.00 -35.30 -14.08
CA LEU A 23 20.03 -34.52 -13.42
C LEU A 23 19.47 -33.20 -12.85
N VAL A 24 18.71 -32.45 -13.66
CA VAL A 24 18.09 -31.18 -13.24
C VAL A 24 17.12 -31.43 -12.09
N PHE A 25 16.29 -32.47 -12.17
CA PHE A 25 15.34 -32.82 -11.12
C PHE A 25 16.05 -33.27 -9.84
N GLY A 26 17.15 -34.02 -9.96
CA GLY A 26 17.98 -34.41 -8.82
C GLY A 26 18.57 -33.21 -8.09
N VAL A 27 19.13 -32.23 -8.83
CA VAL A 27 19.65 -30.98 -8.24
C VAL A 27 18.53 -30.17 -7.59
N PHE A 28 17.35 -30.10 -8.22
CA PHE A 28 16.19 -29.41 -7.67
C PHE A 28 15.70 -30.02 -6.33
N LEU A 29 15.64 -31.35 -6.23
CA LEU A 29 15.24 -32.03 -4.98
C LEU A 29 16.28 -31.86 -3.85
N VAL A 30 17.58 -31.84 -4.19
CA VAL A 30 18.63 -31.52 -3.22
C VAL A 30 18.52 -30.05 -2.77
N SER A 31 18.21 -29.13 -3.69
CA SER A 31 18.00 -27.72 -3.36
C SER A 31 16.81 -27.53 -2.41
N LEU A 32 15.72 -28.28 -2.58
CA LEU A 32 14.57 -28.28 -1.65
C LEU A 32 14.94 -28.83 -0.27
N SER A 33 15.82 -29.84 -0.20
CA SER A 33 16.28 -30.41 1.07
C SER A 33 17.24 -29.49 1.83
N LEU A 34 17.90 -28.55 1.13
CA LEU A 34 18.83 -27.56 1.71
C LEU A 34 18.16 -26.25 2.11
N LEU A 35 16.86 -26.05 1.81
CA LEU A 35 16.09 -24.93 2.33
C LEU A 35 15.88 -25.14 3.84
N LYS A 36 16.82 -24.64 4.65
CA LYS A 36 16.58 -24.47 6.08
C LYS A 36 15.52 -23.37 6.27
N PRO A 37 14.49 -23.58 7.11
CA PRO A 37 13.62 -22.50 7.54
C PRO A 37 14.46 -21.36 8.10
N ALA A 38 14.05 -20.11 7.88
CA ALA A 38 14.67 -18.98 8.54
C ALA A 38 14.58 -19.20 10.06
N GLU A 39 15.72 -19.39 10.72
CA GLU A 39 15.78 -19.43 12.17
C GLU A 39 15.42 -18.03 12.66
N THR A 40 14.27 -17.88 13.30
CA THR A 40 13.98 -16.67 14.07
C THR A 40 15.06 -16.53 15.13
N PRO A 41 15.74 -15.37 15.23
CA PRO A 41 16.74 -15.18 16.27
C PRO A 41 16.10 -15.41 17.64
N PRO A 42 16.82 -16.02 18.59
CA PRO A 42 16.33 -16.13 19.96
C PRO A 42 15.95 -14.75 20.47
N ILE A 43 14.71 -14.61 20.93
CA ILE A 43 14.29 -13.42 21.67
C ILE A 43 15.01 -13.52 23.02
N GLU A 44 16.07 -12.75 23.20
CA GLU A 44 16.65 -12.54 24.52
C GLU A 44 15.61 -11.76 25.35
N GLU A 45 14.93 -12.45 26.26
CA GLU A 45 14.04 -11.79 27.22
C GLU A 45 14.91 -10.89 28.12
N PRO A 46 14.69 -9.56 28.12
CA PRO A 46 15.44 -8.68 29.02
C PRO A 46 15.11 -9.02 30.48
N PRO A 47 16.03 -8.73 31.43
CA PRO A 47 15.74 -8.91 32.84
C PRO A 47 14.44 -8.18 33.21
N ILE A 48 13.56 -8.87 33.93
CA ILE A 48 12.29 -8.32 34.44
C ILE A 48 12.63 -7.20 35.43
N ASN A 49 12.73 -5.98 34.92
CA ASN A 49 12.63 -4.79 35.73
C ASN A 49 11.19 -4.68 36.24
N PRO A 50 10.95 -4.15 37.46
CA PRO A 50 9.61 -3.77 37.88
C PRO A 50 9.01 -2.86 36.78
N PRO A 51 7.70 -2.96 36.49
CA PRO A 51 7.08 -2.14 35.46
C PRO A 51 7.41 -0.67 35.70
N ILE A 52 8.24 -0.11 34.82
CA ILE A 52 8.35 1.33 34.69
C ILE A 52 7.03 1.69 34.01
N GLU A 53 6.13 2.37 34.73
CA GLU A 53 4.99 3.05 34.12
C GLU A 53 5.56 4.02 33.09
N GLN A 54 5.64 3.57 31.83
CA GLN A 54 5.83 4.47 30.71
C GLN A 54 4.58 5.34 30.69
N PRO A 55 4.70 6.68 30.60
CA PRO A 55 3.53 7.48 30.27
C PRO A 55 2.98 6.91 28.97
N GLU A 56 1.73 6.41 28.99
CA GLU A 56 1.03 6.15 27.74
C GLU A 56 0.95 7.51 27.04
N ASP A 57 1.72 7.69 25.97
CA ASP A 57 1.61 8.87 25.14
C ASP A 57 0.16 8.90 24.61
N GLU A 58 -0.66 9.81 25.13
CA GLU A 58 -2.04 10.00 24.69
C GLU A 58 -2.01 10.69 23.31
N TYR A 59 -2.23 9.90 22.25
CA TYR A 59 -2.26 10.40 20.88
C TYR A 59 -3.68 10.77 20.46
N GLU A 60 -3.82 11.94 19.82
CA GLU A 60 -5.07 12.33 19.19
C GLU A 60 -5.24 11.60 17.84
N ILE A 61 -6.47 11.16 17.55
CA ILE A 61 -6.81 10.51 16.28
C ILE A 61 -7.40 11.56 15.34
N VAL A 62 -6.83 11.66 14.13
CA VAL A 62 -7.39 12.52 13.07
C VAL A 62 -8.79 12.05 12.71
N THR A 63 -9.77 12.94 12.84
CA THR A 63 -11.15 12.67 12.44
C THR A 63 -11.52 13.39 11.16
N ALA A 64 -12.61 12.95 10.52
CA ALA A 64 -13.19 13.69 9.42
C ALA A 64 -13.64 15.09 9.90
N PRO A 65 -13.58 16.14 9.06
CA PRO A 65 -13.86 17.52 9.48
C PRO A 65 -15.37 17.83 9.58
N TYR A 66 -16.17 16.87 10.02
CA TYR A 66 -17.63 16.98 10.18
C TYR A 66 -18.13 15.92 11.17
N THR A 67 -19.33 16.13 11.69
CA THR A 67 -20.00 15.18 12.61
C THR A 67 -21.18 14.47 11.97
N ASN A 68 -21.71 14.97 10.84
CA ASN A 68 -22.87 14.43 10.16
C ASN A 68 -22.55 13.14 9.38
N THR A 69 -23.36 12.09 9.58
CA THR A 69 -23.20 10.77 8.93
C THR A 69 -23.64 10.72 7.47
N GLU A 70 -24.42 11.69 6.99
CA GLU A 70 -24.90 11.79 5.61
C GLU A 70 -23.86 12.42 4.66
N VAL A 71 -22.75 12.91 5.21
CA VAL A 71 -21.67 13.53 4.44
C VAL A 71 -20.87 12.45 3.69
N GLU A 72 -20.70 12.65 2.39
CA GLU A 72 -19.95 11.78 1.50
C GLU A 72 -18.75 12.47 0.86
N ILE A 73 -17.78 11.67 0.39
CA ILE A 73 -16.62 12.18 -0.34
C ILE A 73 -17.03 12.45 -1.79
N PHE A 74 -17.09 13.73 -2.15
CA PHE A 74 -17.33 14.17 -3.51
C PHE A 74 -16.06 14.11 -4.37
N ARG A 75 -14.93 14.56 -3.82
CA ARG A 75 -13.63 14.61 -4.53
C ARG A 75 -12.52 14.05 -3.67
N LYS A 76 -11.66 13.22 -4.27
CA LYS A 76 -10.54 12.56 -3.59
C LYS A 76 -9.23 13.34 -3.74
N PHE A 77 -8.25 13.01 -2.91
CA PHE A 77 -6.86 13.42 -3.10
C PHE A 77 -6.28 12.73 -4.35
N TRP A 78 -5.60 13.48 -5.22
CA TRP A 78 -5.02 12.93 -6.44
C TRP A 78 -3.71 12.19 -6.16
N SER A 79 -3.54 10.99 -6.72
CA SER A 79 -2.28 10.24 -6.69
C SER A 79 -2.15 9.38 -7.95
N VAL A 80 -0.95 9.36 -8.52
CA VAL A 80 -0.61 8.61 -9.73
C VAL A 80 -0.79 7.09 -9.56
N ASP A 81 -0.68 6.59 -8.33
CA ASP A 81 -0.75 5.16 -8.01
C ASP A 81 -2.19 4.65 -7.81
N LYS A 82 -3.19 5.54 -7.86
CA LYS A 82 -4.61 5.17 -7.72
C LYS A 82 -5.17 4.64 -9.03
N ASN A 83 -6.28 3.90 -8.96
CA ASN A 83 -6.96 3.43 -10.15
C ASN A 83 -7.52 4.61 -10.98
N LYS A 84 -7.84 4.36 -12.25
CA LYS A 84 -8.30 5.41 -13.17
C LYS A 84 -9.54 6.15 -12.66
N GLU A 85 -10.51 5.44 -12.07
CA GLU A 85 -11.74 6.05 -11.54
C GLU A 85 -11.44 7.03 -10.40
N ASP A 86 -10.55 6.65 -9.49
CA ASP A 86 -10.11 7.50 -8.38
C ASP A 86 -9.30 8.70 -8.88
N GLN A 87 -8.46 8.51 -9.89
CA GLN A 87 -7.74 9.61 -10.55
C GLN A 87 -8.72 10.60 -11.17
N GLU A 88 -9.71 10.12 -11.94
CA GLU A 88 -10.75 10.96 -12.54
C GLU A 88 -11.56 11.73 -11.48
N LYS A 89 -11.98 11.08 -10.39
CA LYS A 89 -12.69 11.72 -9.26
C LYS A 89 -11.84 12.71 -8.46
N SER A 90 -10.54 12.78 -8.72
CA SER A 90 -9.62 13.70 -8.04
C SER A 90 -9.19 14.88 -8.92
N ILE A 91 -9.75 15.00 -10.14
CA ILE A 91 -9.53 16.16 -11.01
C ILE A 91 -10.55 17.26 -10.71
N ILE A 92 -10.06 18.50 -10.64
CA ILE A 92 -10.86 19.72 -10.55
C ILE A 92 -10.91 20.35 -11.93
N VAL A 93 -12.11 20.60 -12.45
CA VAL A 93 -12.29 21.39 -13.66
C VAL A 93 -12.67 22.81 -13.24
N PHE A 94 -11.87 23.78 -13.67
CA PHE A 94 -12.14 25.19 -13.42
C PHE A 94 -11.77 25.99 -14.66
N GLU A 95 -12.76 26.70 -15.22
CA GLU A 95 -12.68 27.30 -16.56
C GLU A 95 -12.23 26.28 -17.60
N ASP A 96 -11.19 26.59 -18.39
CA ASP A 96 -10.65 25.71 -19.43
C ASP A 96 -9.47 24.86 -18.93
N SER A 97 -9.28 24.75 -17.61
CA SER A 97 -8.12 24.10 -16.99
C SER A 97 -8.48 22.96 -16.05
N TYR A 98 -7.56 22.00 -15.95
CA TYR A 98 -7.65 20.82 -15.08
C TYR A 98 -6.59 20.88 -14.00
N TYR A 99 -7.00 20.69 -12.75
CA TYR A 99 -6.12 20.71 -11.60
C TYR A 99 -6.21 19.40 -10.83
N MET A 100 -5.09 18.92 -10.31
CA MET A 100 -5.04 17.74 -9.44
C MET A 100 -5.41 18.15 -8.01
N SER A 101 -6.41 17.48 -7.43
CA SER A 101 -6.85 17.77 -6.07
C SER A 101 -5.75 17.52 -5.05
N LYS A 102 -5.50 18.52 -4.19
CA LYS A 102 -4.53 18.46 -3.08
C LYS A 102 -5.17 18.06 -1.75
N GLY A 103 -6.43 17.66 -1.75
CA GLY A 103 -7.19 17.32 -0.54
C GLY A 103 -8.46 16.53 -0.87
N VAL A 104 -9.37 16.49 0.10
CA VAL A 104 -10.67 15.81 0.00
C VAL A 104 -11.78 16.85 0.05
N SER A 105 -12.81 16.69 -0.78
CA SER A 105 -14.01 17.52 -0.72
C SER A 105 -15.20 16.68 -0.29
N TYR A 106 -16.02 17.26 0.58
CA TYR A 106 -17.17 16.62 1.20
C TYR A 106 -18.46 17.32 0.78
N VAL A 107 -19.54 16.56 0.63
CA VAL A 107 -20.86 17.08 0.31
C VAL A 107 -21.91 16.35 1.13
N ASN A 108 -22.97 17.05 1.53
CA ASN A 108 -24.12 16.46 2.18
C ASN A 108 -25.36 16.67 1.31
N ASN A 109 -25.54 15.91 0.22
CA ASN A 109 -26.74 15.99 -0.63
C ASN A 109 -27.20 17.43 -0.96
N ASN A 110 -26.26 18.34 -1.21
CA ASN A 110 -26.49 19.77 -1.47
C ASN A 110 -27.15 20.57 -0.32
N GLN A 111 -27.05 20.09 0.91
CA GLN A 111 -27.47 20.75 2.13
C GLN A 111 -26.27 21.30 2.91
N GLU A 112 -26.51 22.35 3.69
CA GLU A 112 -25.52 22.91 4.62
C GLU A 112 -25.23 21.95 5.78
N PHE A 113 -23.99 21.95 6.26
CA PHE A 113 -23.57 21.18 7.43
C PHE A 113 -22.40 21.87 8.14
N ASP A 114 -22.27 21.61 9.43
CA ASP A 114 -21.21 22.19 10.25
C ASP A 114 -19.86 21.50 10.01
N ILE A 115 -18.81 22.31 10.00
CA ILE A 115 -17.42 21.87 9.89
C ILE A 115 -16.76 21.93 11.27
N VAL A 116 -16.06 20.87 11.64
CA VAL A 116 -15.25 20.79 12.86
C VAL A 116 -13.78 20.58 12.52
N ALA A 117 -12.89 20.97 13.43
CA ALA A 117 -11.47 20.69 13.27
C ALA A 117 -11.21 19.18 13.31
N SER A 118 -10.40 18.67 12.38
CA SER A 118 -9.99 17.25 12.33
C SER A 118 -9.03 16.85 13.44
N LEU A 119 -8.37 17.82 14.06
CA LEU A 119 -7.41 17.69 15.15
C LEU A 119 -7.44 18.95 16.00
N SER A 120 -7.02 18.83 17.24
CA SER A 120 -6.80 19.96 18.14
C SER A 120 -5.64 20.82 17.63
N GLY A 121 -5.79 22.14 17.66
CA GLY A 121 -4.83 23.07 17.08
C GLY A 121 -5.15 24.52 17.40
N THR A 122 -4.35 25.45 16.86
CA THR A 122 -4.54 26.90 17.06
C THR A 122 -4.77 27.56 15.72
N VAL A 123 -5.92 28.19 15.53
CA VAL A 123 -6.22 28.92 14.29
C VAL A 123 -5.13 29.96 13.99
N GLU A 124 -4.33 29.70 12.96
CA GLU A 124 -3.26 30.60 12.52
C GLU A 124 -3.81 31.73 11.65
N LYS A 125 -4.79 31.42 10.79
CA LYS A 125 -5.27 32.38 9.79
C LYS A 125 -6.70 32.10 9.34
N ILE A 126 -7.46 33.18 9.13
CA ILE A 126 -8.77 33.16 8.48
C ILE A 126 -8.72 34.11 7.28
N THR A 127 -9.18 33.67 6.12
CA THR A 127 -9.16 34.47 4.88
C THR A 127 -10.44 34.23 4.07
N GLU A 128 -10.94 35.27 3.42
CA GLU A 128 -12.07 35.19 2.49
C GLU A 128 -11.54 35.28 1.05
N SER A 129 -11.96 34.35 0.20
CA SER A 129 -11.55 34.28 -1.21
C SER A 129 -12.78 34.30 -2.11
N PRO A 130 -12.79 35.07 -3.21
CA PRO A 130 -13.88 35.02 -4.19
C PRO A 130 -14.05 33.65 -4.86
N ILE A 131 -13.00 32.83 -4.87
CA ILE A 131 -12.98 31.51 -5.54
C ILE A 131 -13.14 30.38 -4.51
N TYR A 132 -12.45 30.48 -3.37
CA TYR A 132 -12.44 29.42 -2.34
C TYR A 132 -13.41 29.64 -1.18
N GLY A 133 -14.11 30.78 -1.14
CA GLY A 133 -14.92 31.19 0.00
C GLY A 133 -14.06 31.42 1.25
N LYS A 134 -14.61 31.09 2.42
CA LYS A 134 -13.93 31.19 3.70
C LYS A 134 -12.92 30.05 3.87
N VAL A 135 -11.66 30.40 4.06
CA VAL A 135 -10.55 29.49 4.29
C VAL A 135 -10.01 29.69 5.71
N VAL A 136 -9.91 28.60 6.46
CA VAL A 136 -9.37 28.56 7.83
C VAL A 136 -8.12 27.68 7.83
N LEU A 137 -7.03 28.21 8.39
CA LEU A 137 -5.79 27.49 8.65
C LEU A 137 -5.65 27.31 10.16
N LEU A 138 -5.48 26.06 10.59
CA LEU A 138 -5.21 25.64 11.96
C LEU A 138 -3.72 25.43 12.21
#